data_AF-N1QR73-F1
#
_entry.id   AF-N1QR73-F1
#
_cell.length_a   1.000
_cell.length_b   1.000
_cell.length_c   1.000
_cell.angle_alpha   90.00
_cell.angle_beta   90.00
_cell.angle_gamma   90.00
#
_symmetry.space_group_name_H-M   'P 1'
#
loop_
_entity.id
_entity.type
_entity.pdbx_description
1 polymer ?
#
loop_
_entity_poly.entity_id
_entity_poly.type
_entity_poly.pdbx_seq_one_letter_code
_entity_poly.pdbx_strand_id
1 'polypeptide(L)'
;MATDSSYPVEFFHRGGGDGDGQWCSLGAAYAAVRVLRPQGHSLVMYTVPDDRPHQRILFAYPILPGDAFERLDGSTLSWAGQGSGDEFALCFRDEAACAAICGAISPVTTALAALDDIADRLEGLRVAAAEGGATAAGGDIACRLAQLSLARGP
;
A
#
# COMPACT_ATOMS: atom_id res chain seq x y z
N MET A 1 2.71 15.28 -9.70
CA MET A 1 3.01 16.05 -8.47
C MET A 1 2.04 15.57 -7.42
N ALA A 2 2.51 14.98 -6.31
CA ALA A 2 1.64 14.71 -5.18
C ALA A 2 1.17 16.06 -4.64
N THR A 3 -0.13 16.31 -4.62
CA THR A 3 -0.64 17.53 -4.00
C THR A 3 -0.43 17.40 -2.49
N ASP A 4 0.46 18.23 -1.95
CA ASP A 4 0.64 18.41 -0.49
C ASP A 4 -0.59 19.06 0.17
N SER A 5 -1.71 19.15 -0.52
CA SER A 5 -2.96 19.74 -0.05
C SER A 5 -3.88 18.68 0.53
N SER A 6 -4.45 18.99 1.70
CA SER A 6 -5.56 18.26 2.29
C SER A 6 -6.90 18.79 1.78
N TYR A 7 -7.86 17.91 1.53
CA TYR A 7 -9.18 18.26 1.00
C TYR A 7 -10.30 17.94 1.99
N PRO A 8 -11.33 18.81 2.14
CA PRO A 8 -12.44 18.55 3.04
C PRO A 8 -13.26 17.34 2.56
N VAL A 9 -13.60 16.46 3.51
CA VAL A 9 -14.36 15.23 3.28
C VAL A 9 -15.33 14.98 4.42
N GLU A 10 -16.39 14.23 4.14
CA GLU A 10 -17.13 13.48 5.16
C GLU A 10 -16.64 12.04 5.14
N PHE A 11 -16.20 11.51 6.29
CA PHE A 11 -15.63 10.17 6.41
C PHE A 11 -16.69 9.16 6.86
N PHE A 12 -16.76 8.01 6.20
CA PHE A 12 -17.72 6.95 6.50
C PHE A 12 -17.01 5.61 6.72
N HIS A 13 -17.66 4.77 7.52
CA HIS A 13 -17.26 3.40 7.79
C HIS A 13 -18.47 2.46 7.75
N ARG A 14 -18.23 1.26 7.24
CA ARG A 14 -19.16 0.13 7.26
C ARG A 14 -18.39 -1.09 7.79
N GLY A 15 -18.87 -1.68 8.89
CA GLY A 15 -18.17 -2.80 9.53
C GLY A 15 -18.26 -4.09 8.73
N GLY A 16 -17.20 -4.90 8.80
CA GLY A 16 -17.11 -6.22 8.18
C GLY A 16 -17.91 -7.29 8.93
N GLY A 17 -19.08 -7.63 8.42
CA GLY A 17 -19.90 -8.76 8.86
C GLY A 17 -20.74 -9.29 7.68
N ASP A 18 -21.24 -10.52 7.80
CA ASP A 18 -21.93 -11.33 6.75
C ASP A 18 -23.26 -10.75 6.20
N GLY A 19 -23.39 -9.44 6.02
CA GLY A 19 -24.51 -8.81 5.33
C GLY A 19 -24.81 -7.38 5.81
N ASP A 20 -25.01 -6.48 4.85
CA ASP A 20 -25.68 -5.18 4.97
C ASP A 20 -25.27 -4.28 6.14
N GLY A 21 -23.98 -4.23 6.46
CA GLY A 21 -23.46 -3.22 7.38
C GLY A 21 -23.93 -1.83 6.94
N GLN A 22 -24.62 -1.11 7.82
CA GLN A 22 -25.05 0.25 7.50
C GLN A 22 -23.83 1.18 7.47
N TRP A 23 -23.75 2.02 6.44
CA TRP A 23 -22.75 3.09 6.40
C TRP A 23 -23.02 4.09 7.52
N CYS A 24 -22.01 4.29 8.38
CA CYS A 24 -22.02 5.24 9.47
C CYS A 24 -21.05 6.38 9.17
N SER A 25 -21.50 7.62 9.32
CA SER A 25 -20.59 8.77 9.30
C SER A 25 -19.72 8.77 10.56
N LEU A 26 -18.43 8.97 10.35
CA LEU A 26 -17.42 9.26 11.35
C LEU A 26 -17.14 10.77 11.48
N GLY A 27 -17.78 11.59 10.63
CA GLY A 27 -17.77 13.04 10.66
C GLY A 27 -16.85 13.70 9.63
N ALA A 28 -16.86 15.02 9.64
CA ALA A 28 -16.07 15.85 8.75
C ALA A 28 -14.58 15.82 9.08
N ALA A 29 -13.74 15.75 8.05
CA ALA A 29 -12.28 15.72 8.17
C ALA A 29 -11.61 16.36 6.95
N TYR A 30 -10.27 16.34 6.95
CA TYR A 30 -9.45 16.73 5.81
C TYR A 30 -8.57 15.57 5.38
N ALA A 31 -8.76 15.07 4.16
CA ALA A 31 -8.05 13.92 3.61
C ALA A 31 -6.81 14.33 2.82
N ALA A 32 -5.71 13.60 2.98
CA ALA A 32 -4.49 13.76 2.21
C ALA A 32 -3.74 12.43 2.07
N VAL A 33 -2.91 12.30 1.03
CA VAL A 33 -1.93 11.21 0.93
C VAL A 33 -0.58 11.72 1.43
N ARG A 34 0.02 11.01 2.38
CA ARG A 34 1.27 11.39 3.04
C ARG A 34 2.19 10.19 3.22
N VAL A 35 3.49 10.46 3.38
CA VAL A 35 4.44 9.45 3.81
C VAL A 35 4.57 9.51 5.33
N LEU A 36 4.07 8.49 6.02
CA LEU A 36 4.21 8.32 7.47
C LEU A 36 5.33 7.30 7.77
N ARG A 37 6.17 7.59 8.76
CA ARG A 37 7.18 6.63 9.23
C ARG A 37 6.59 5.87 10.42
N PRO A 38 6.67 4.52 10.47
CA PRO A 38 7.33 3.62 9.52
C PRO A 38 6.43 3.11 8.37
N GLN A 39 5.14 3.50 8.30
CA GLN A 39 4.14 2.85 7.45
C GLN A 39 4.29 3.07 5.93
N GLY A 40 5.04 4.07 5.48
CA GLY A 40 5.16 4.42 4.06
C GLY A 40 4.05 5.37 3.62
N HIS A 41 3.61 5.26 2.36
CA HIS A 41 2.52 6.10 1.84
C HIS A 41 1.21 5.68 2.50
N SER A 42 0.45 6.65 2.98
CA SER A 42 -0.79 6.45 3.73
C SER A 42 -1.81 7.49 3.34
N LEU A 43 -3.07 7.08 3.30
CA LEU A 43 -4.21 7.98 3.24
C LEU A 43 -4.56 8.42 4.67
N VAL A 44 -4.49 9.71 4.94
CA VAL A 44 -4.55 10.28 6.29
C VAL A 44 -5.69 11.29 6.38
N MET A 45 -6.46 11.22 7.46
CA MET A 45 -7.50 12.19 7.79
C MET A 45 -7.07 13.06 8.96
N TYR A 46 -7.31 14.35 8.83
CA TYR A 46 -6.96 15.36 9.83
C TYR A 46 -8.18 16.12 10.34
N THR A 47 -8.07 16.68 11.55
CA THR A 47 -9.08 17.57 12.14
C THR A 47 -9.23 18.89 11.40
N VAL A 48 -8.15 19.40 10.81
CA VAL A 48 -8.05 20.72 10.15
C VAL A 48 -7.09 20.64 8.94
N PRO A 49 -7.10 21.63 8.03
CA PRO A 49 -6.18 21.67 6.90
C PRO A 49 -4.69 21.77 7.29
N ASP A 50 -3.80 21.48 6.34
CA ASP A 50 -2.32 21.40 6.53
C ASP A 50 -1.65 22.69 7.02
N ASP A 51 -2.30 23.84 6.88
CA ASP A 51 -1.72 25.16 7.20
C ASP A 51 -2.01 25.63 8.63
N ARG A 52 -2.65 24.79 9.46
CA ARG A 52 -3.11 25.19 10.79
C ARG A 52 -2.23 24.65 11.92
N PRO A 53 -1.82 25.49 12.89
CA PRO A 53 -1.27 24.99 14.14
C PRO A 53 -2.36 24.12 14.82
N HIS A 54 -1.94 22.96 15.36
CA HIS A 54 -2.80 21.94 16.00
C HIS A 54 -3.53 20.95 15.07
N GLN A 55 -3.06 20.78 13.83
CA GLN A 55 -3.49 19.65 13.00
C GLN A 55 -3.24 18.31 13.72
N ARG A 56 -4.30 17.49 13.85
CA ARG A 56 -4.22 16.16 14.48
C ARG A 56 -4.71 15.10 13.50
N ILE A 57 -3.99 13.98 13.43
CA ILE A 57 -4.41 12.79 12.69
C ILE A 57 -5.60 12.16 13.43
N LEU A 58 -6.73 12.05 12.74
CA LEU A 58 -7.92 11.33 13.18
C LEU A 58 -7.86 9.86 12.79
N PHE A 59 -7.35 9.59 11.59
CA PHE A 59 -7.29 8.26 11.02
C PHE A 59 -6.14 8.20 10.01
N ALA A 60 -5.47 7.06 9.91
CA ALA A 60 -4.45 6.80 8.93
C ALA A 60 -4.58 5.36 8.42
N TYR A 61 -4.70 5.22 7.10
CA TYR A 61 -4.73 3.95 6.41
C TYR A 61 -3.45 3.78 5.59
N PRO A 62 -2.58 2.82 5.92
CA PRO A 62 -1.43 2.52 5.07
C PRO A 62 -1.94 2.01 3.72
N ILE A 63 -1.39 2.52 2.61
CA ILE A 63 -1.73 2.03 1.28
C ILE A 63 -0.88 0.77 1.05
N LEU A 64 -1.54 -0.38 0.98
CA LEU A 64 -0.94 -1.70 0.89
C LEU A 64 -1.03 -2.27 -0.54
N PRO A 65 -0.15 -3.22 -0.89
CA PRO A 65 -0.34 -4.03 -2.10
C PRO A 65 -1.71 -4.70 -2.10
N GLY A 66 -2.38 -4.71 -3.26
CA GLY A 66 -3.71 -5.31 -3.41
C GLY A 66 -4.88 -4.45 -2.94
N ASP A 67 -4.63 -3.26 -2.37
CA ASP A 67 -5.73 -2.33 -2.07
C ASP A 67 -6.43 -1.85 -3.34
N ALA A 68 -7.76 -1.96 -3.34
CA ALA A 68 -8.63 -1.46 -4.40
C ALA A 68 -9.33 -0.19 -3.93
N PHE A 69 -8.85 0.96 -4.40
CA PHE A 69 -9.49 2.25 -4.20
C PHE A 69 -10.39 2.56 -5.40
N GLU A 70 -11.68 2.66 -5.16
CA GLU A 70 -12.69 2.89 -6.18
C GLU A 70 -13.27 4.30 -6.08
N ARG A 71 -13.41 4.96 -7.23
CA ARG A 71 -14.04 6.27 -7.32
C ARG A 71 -15.49 6.11 -7.78
N LEU A 72 -16.42 6.42 -6.90
CA LEU A 72 -17.87 6.33 -7.10
C LEU A 72 -18.46 7.73 -7.32
N ASP A 73 -19.43 7.84 -8.23
CA ASP A 73 -20.22 9.06 -8.51
C ASP A 73 -19.38 10.33 -8.74
N GLY A 74 -18.11 10.19 -9.11
CA GLY A 74 -17.15 11.28 -9.33
C GLY A 74 -16.57 11.91 -8.05
N SER A 75 -17.31 11.98 -6.95
CA SER A 75 -16.90 12.67 -5.72
C SER A 75 -16.69 11.77 -4.50
N THR A 76 -16.86 10.46 -4.63
CA THR A 76 -16.71 9.51 -3.52
C THR A 76 -15.55 8.57 -3.78
N LEU A 77 -14.70 8.36 -2.78
CA LEU A 77 -13.62 7.37 -2.81
C LEU A 77 -13.93 6.28 -1.79
N SER A 78 -14.03 5.02 -2.21
CA SER A 78 -14.27 3.86 -1.33
C SER A 78 -13.15 2.83 -1.42
N TRP A 79 -12.90 2.12 -0.33
CA TRP A 79 -12.00 0.97 -0.30
C TRP A 79 -12.39 0.00 0.82
N ALA A 80 -12.03 -1.27 0.64
CA ALA A 80 -12.13 -2.28 1.69
C ALA A 80 -10.82 -2.32 2.49
N GLY A 81 -10.92 -2.37 3.81
CA GLY A 81 -9.80 -2.61 4.70
C GLY A 81 -9.30 -4.05 4.55
N GLN A 82 -8.03 -4.21 4.20
CA GLN A 82 -7.39 -5.52 4.12
C GLN A 82 -7.47 -6.24 5.48
N GLY A 83 -8.05 -7.44 5.49
CA GLY A 83 -8.04 -8.37 6.63
C GLY A 83 -9.09 -8.13 7.72
N SER A 84 -9.73 -6.95 7.79
CA SER A 84 -10.83 -6.71 8.74
C SER A 84 -12.22 -6.93 8.15
N GLY A 85 -12.35 -6.86 6.82
CA GLY A 85 -13.64 -6.87 6.13
C GLY A 85 -14.41 -5.55 6.26
N ASP A 86 -13.85 -4.56 6.96
CA ASP A 86 -14.44 -3.23 7.03
C ASP A 86 -14.34 -2.54 5.68
N GLU A 87 -15.25 -1.62 5.42
CA GLU A 87 -15.22 -0.74 4.28
C GLU A 87 -15.26 0.71 4.72
N PHE A 88 -14.58 1.53 3.94
CA PHE A 88 -14.41 2.94 4.21
C PHE A 88 -14.80 3.74 2.97
N ALA A 89 -15.32 4.95 3.20
CA ALA A 89 -15.60 5.88 2.11
C ALA A 89 -15.31 7.33 2.53
N LEU A 90 -14.85 8.13 1.58
CA LEU A 90 -14.70 9.57 1.69
C LEU A 90 -15.61 10.24 0.67
N CYS A 91 -16.52 11.07 1.15
CA CYS A 91 -17.32 11.94 0.28
C CYS A 91 -16.66 13.32 0.23
N PHE A 92 -16.12 13.68 -0.93
CA PHE A 92 -15.49 14.97 -1.18
C PHE A 92 -16.53 16.02 -1.52
N ARG A 93 -16.21 17.29 -1.25
CA ARG A 93 -17.08 18.41 -1.61
C ARG A 93 -17.24 18.57 -3.13
N ASP A 94 -16.20 18.26 -3.89
CA ASP A 94 -16.18 18.40 -5.34
C ASP A 94 -15.38 17.28 -6.00
N GLU A 95 -15.66 17.13 -7.29
CA GLU A 95 -15.08 16.10 -8.14
C GLU A 95 -13.55 16.23 -8.27
N ALA A 96 -13.04 17.46 -8.32
CA ALA A 96 -11.63 17.74 -8.54
C ALA A 96 -10.78 17.34 -7.33
N ALA A 97 -11.28 17.57 -6.11
CA ALA A 97 -10.64 17.13 -4.88
C ALA A 97 -10.54 15.60 -4.81
N CYS A 98 -11.62 14.89 -5.16
CA CYS A 98 -11.62 13.44 -5.23
C CYS A 98 -10.60 12.94 -6.27
N ALA A 99 -10.60 13.52 -7.46
CA ALA A 99 -9.66 13.18 -8.53
C ALA A 99 -8.20 13.45 -8.13
N ALA A 100 -7.92 14.52 -7.38
CA ALA A 100 -6.58 14.83 -6.88
C ALA A 100 -6.07 13.76 -5.90
N ILE A 101 -6.90 13.33 -4.94
CA ILE A 101 -6.55 12.23 -4.02
C ILE A 101 -6.37 10.92 -4.78
N CYS A 102 -7.27 10.57 -5.69
CA CYS A 102 -7.13 9.37 -6.52
C CYS A 102 -5.82 9.39 -7.34
N GLY A 103 -5.47 10.55 -7.91
CA GLY A 103 -4.22 10.75 -8.63
C GLY A 103 -2.97 10.66 -7.76
N ALA A 104 -3.07 10.93 -6.45
CA ALA A 104 -1.99 10.72 -5.49
C ALA A 104 -1.86 9.25 -5.04
N ILE A 105 -2.97 8.50 -5.00
CA ILE A 105 -2.99 7.06 -4.65
C ILE A 105 -2.49 6.18 -5.81
N SER A 106 -2.96 6.44 -7.03
CA SER A 106 -2.67 5.63 -8.23
C SER A 106 -1.20 5.28 -8.47
N PRO A 107 -0.22 6.21 -8.37
CA PRO A 107 1.19 5.84 -8.53
C PRO A 107 1.71 4.96 -7.39
N VAL A 108 1.17 5.09 -6.17
CA VAL A 108 1.55 4.26 -5.02
C VAL A 108 1.09 2.83 -5.24
N THR A 109 -0.18 2.62 -5.58
CA THR A 109 -0.72 1.27 -5.83
C THR A 109 -0.05 0.62 -7.04
N THR A 110 0.24 1.39 -8.10
CA THR A 110 0.98 0.90 -9.28
C THR A 110 2.39 0.44 -8.92
N ALA A 111 3.13 1.23 -8.12
CA ALA A 111 4.46 0.86 -7.67
C ALA A 111 4.45 -0.39 -6.78
N LEU A 112 3.45 -0.53 -5.92
CA LEU A 112 3.29 -1.71 -5.05
C LEU A 112 2.96 -2.97 -5.86
N ALA A 113 2.06 -2.89 -6.85
CA ALA A 113 1.76 -4.01 -7.73
C ALA A 113 3.00 -4.49 -8.51
N ALA A 114 3.81 -3.56 -9.03
CA ALA A 114 5.05 -3.91 -9.72
C ALA A 114 6.09 -4.59 -8.81
N LEU A 115 6.12 -4.25 -7.51
CA LEU A 115 6.98 -4.92 -6.54
C LEU A 115 6.50 -6.35 -6.24
N ASP A 116 5.18 -6.54 -6.18
CA ASP A 116 4.56 -7.85 -5.95
C ASP A 116 4.84 -8.80 -7.13
N ASP A 117 4.67 -8.31 -8.37
CA ASP A 117 5.01 -9.06 -9.59
C ASP A 117 6.49 -9.51 -9.61
N ILE A 118 7.39 -8.66 -9.11
CA ILE A 118 8.82 -9.00 -9.01
C ILE A 118 9.03 -10.09 -7.95
N ALA A 119 8.36 -10.00 -6.80
CA ALA A 119 8.44 -10.99 -5.75
C ALA A 119 7.96 -12.37 -6.24
N ASP A 120 6.80 -12.41 -6.91
CA ASP A 120 6.25 -13.63 -7.50
C ASP A 120 7.18 -14.25 -8.54
N ARG A 121 7.76 -13.42 -9.42
CA ARG A 121 8.72 -13.88 -10.42
C ARG A 121 9.98 -14.46 -9.78
N LEU A 122 10.47 -13.85 -8.69
CA LEU A 122 11.62 -14.37 -7.95
C LEU A 122 11.28 -15.70 -7.27
N GLU A 123 10.09 -15.85 -6.73
CA GLU A 123 9.64 -17.11 -6.12
C GLU A 123 9.52 -18.22 -7.16
N GLY A 124 8.92 -17.95 -8.32
CA GLY A 124 8.86 -18.91 -9.42
C GLY A 124 10.24 -19.37 -9.90
N LEU A 125 11.24 -18.47 -9.92
CA LEU A 125 12.63 -18.83 -10.23
C LEU A 125 13.27 -19.72 -9.16
N ARG A 126 12.98 -19.50 -7.87
CA ARG A 126 13.45 -20.38 -6.78
C ARG A 126 12.86 -21.78 -6.89
N VAL A 127 11.55 -21.87 -7.15
CA VAL A 127 10.85 -23.16 -7.34
C VAL A 127 11.40 -23.90 -8.55
N ALA A 128 11.55 -23.24 -9.71
CA ALA A 128 12.10 -23.86 -10.90
C ALA A 128 13.55 -24.35 -10.71
N ALA A 129 14.36 -23.62 -9.93
CA ALA A 129 15.71 -24.05 -9.57
C ALA A 129 15.70 -25.29 -8.63
N ALA A 130 14.70 -25.42 -7.76
CA ALA A 130 14.53 -26.59 -6.90
C ALA A 130 14.03 -27.82 -7.68
N GLU A 131 13.06 -27.64 -8.59
CA GLU A 131 12.48 -28.70 -9.43
C GLU A 131 13.42 -29.17 -10.56
N GLY A 132 14.26 -28.27 -11.10
CA GLY A 132 15.33 -28.59 -12.04
C GLY A 132 16.51 -29.37 -11.41
N GLY A 133 16.44 -29.63 -10.11
CA GLY A 133 17.43 -30.36 -9.33
C GLY A 133 17.39 -31.89 -9.50
N ALA A 134 17.36 -32.39 -10.74
CA ALA A 134 17.77 -33.77 -11.00
C ALA A 134 19.31 -33.82 -11.11
N THR A 135 19.94 -34.40 -10.08
CA THR A 135 21.30 -34.97 -10.04
C THR A 135 22.26 -34.63 -11.20
N ALA A 136 23.21 -33.72 -11.00
CA ALA A 136 24.57 -33.84 -11.57
C ALA A 136 25.54 -32.87 -10.87
N ALA A 137 26.47 -33.44 -10.11
CA ALA A 137 27.78 -32.87 -9.78
C ALA A 137 27.79 -31.48 -9.13
N GLY A 138 27.12 -31.35 -7.98
CA GLY A 138 27.47 -30.37 -6.94
C GLY A 138 28.84 -30.70 -6.35
N GLY A 139 29.89 -30.52 -7.14
CA GLY A 139 31.26 -30.41 -6.65
C GLY A 139 31.35 -29.12 -5.87
N ASP A 140 31.04 -29.25 -4.58
CA ASP A 140 30.99 -28.24 -3.54
C ASP A 140 31.94 -27.06 -3.80
N ILE A 141 31.34 -25.92 -4.15
CA ILE A 141 32.03 -24.65 -4.40
C ILE A 141 32.84 -24.26 -3.15
N ALA A 142 32.38 -24.62 -1.95
CA ALA A 142 33.15 -24.40 -0.72
C ALA A 142 34.43 -25.25 -0.70
N CYS A 143 34.38 -26.48 -1.19
CA CYS A 143 35.54 -27.36 -1.32
C CYS A 143 36.57 -26.83 -2.33
N ARG A 144 36.12 -26.29 -3.48
CA ARG A 144 37.01 -25.65 -4.47
C ARG A 144 37.63 -24.35 -3.96
N LEU A 145 36.88 -23.55 -3.20
CA LEU A 145 37.39 -22.33 -2.56
C LEU A 145 38.40 -22.65 -1.45
N ALA A 146 38.18 -23.71 -0.68
CA ALA A 146 39.13 -24.19 0.33
C ALA A 146 40.45 -24.66 -0.30
N GLN A 147 40.40 -25.35 -1.45
CA GLN A 147 41.59 -25.78 -2.19
C GLN A 147 42.38 -24.60 -2.77
N LEU A 148 41.71 -23.55 -3.24
CA LEU A 148 42.37 -22.33 -3.72
C LEU A 148 43.04 -21.53 -2.60
N SER A 149 42.49 -21.57 -1.37
CA SER A 149 43.05 -20.88 -0.21
C SER A 149 44.32 -21.56 0.34
N LEU A 150 44.46 -22.87 0.13
CA LEU A 150 45.64 -23.66 0.55
C LEU A 150 46.82 -23.59 -0.44
N ALA A 151 46.59 -23.12 -1.67
CA ALA A 151 47.62 -23.08 -2.72
C ALA A 151 48.52 -21.82 -2.68
N ARG A 152 48.41 -20.97 -1.65
CA ARG A 152 49.36 -19.86 -1.43
C ARG A 152 50.45 -20.25 -0.43
N GLY A 153 51.53 -20.78 -0.99
CA GLY A 153 52.88 -20.80 -0.43
C GLY A 153 53.82 -21.25 -1.55
N PRO A 154 55.00 -20.65 -1.73
CA PRO A 154 55.82 -19.92 -0.76
C PRO A 154 55.79 -18.38 -0.88
#